data_AF-A0A7V8YRB9-F1
#
_entry.id   AF-A0A7V8YRB9-F1
#
_cell.length_a   1.000
_cell.length_b   1.000
_cell.length_c   1.000
_cell.angle_alpha   90.00
_cell.angle_beta   90.00
_cell.angle_gamma   90.00
#
_symmetry.space_group_name_H-M   'P 1'
#
loop_
_entity.id
_entity.type
_entity.pdbx_description
1 polymer ?
#
loop_
_entity_poly.entity_id
_entity_poly.type
_entity_poly.pdbx_seq_one_letter_code
_entity_poly.pdbx_strand_id
1 'polypeptide(L)'
;MAVDERARHALHEAAIRALGENEAVTLMQYLPPVGWADVATKSDLEYHRVATKSDVERLSDRLSAAIDRAETRTLRGTIGTLLTGMGIAFAAAHFV
;
A
#
# COMPACT_ATOMS: atom_id res chain seq x y z
N MET A 1 0.84 -21.04 14.67
CA MET A 1 2.00 -21.51 15.48
C MET A 1 3.05 -21.95 14.49
N ALA A 2 4.13 -21.19 14.35
CA ALA A 2 5.28 -21.56 13.54
C ALA A 2 5.75 -22.98 13.94
N VAL A 3 6.20 -23.79 12.98
CA VAL A 3 6.69 -25.15 13.26
C VAL A 3 7.77 -25.07 14.36
N ASP A 4 7.48 -25.67 15.51
CA ASP A 4 8.40 -25.73 16.66
C ASP A 4 9.68 -26.49 16.25
N GLU A 5 10.83 -26.02 16.74
CA GLU A 5 12.15 -26.59 16.42
C GLU A 5 12.20 -28.10 16.74
N ARG A 6 11.50 -28.50 17.81
CA ARG A 6 11.36 -29.90 18.21
C ARG A 6 10.62 -30.75 17.17
N ALA A 7 9.55 -30.21 16.57
CA ALA A 7 8.78 -30.91 15.55
C ALA A 7 9.61 -31.07 14.26
N ARG A 8 10.40 -30.05 13.91
CA ARG A 8 11.31 -30.09 12.75
C ARG A 8 12.40 -31.15 12.94
N HIS A 9 13.01 -31.21 14.12
CA HIS A 9 13.99 -32.24 14.45
C HIS A 9 13.40 -33.65 14.42
N ALA A 10 12.22 -33.85 14.99
CA ALA A 10 11.54 -35.15 14.96
C ALA A 10 11.19 -35.61 13.54
N LEU A 11 10.81 -34.68 12.66
CA LEU A 11 10.57 -34.94 11.24
C LEU A 11 11.85 -35.34 10.51
N HIS A 12 12.96 -34.64 10.77
CA HIS A 12 14.26 -34.96 10.17
C HIS A 12 14.70 -36.38 10.54
N GLU A 13 14.63 -36.73 11.82
CA GLU A 13 14.92 -38.09 12.32
C GLU A 13 14.03 -39.16 11.68
N ALA A 14 12.73 -38.87 11.51
CA ALA A 14 11.82 -39.78 10.82
C ALA A 14 12.17 -39.93 9.32
N ALA A 15 12.56 -38.85 8.67
CA ALA A 15 12.97 -38.85 7.26
C ALA A 15 14.28 -39.63 7.08
N ILE A 16 15.27 -39.48 7.97
CA ILE A 16 16.52 -40.27 7.92
C ILE A 16 16.21 -41.76 7.98
N ARG A 17 15.34 -42.18 8.91
CA ARG A 17 14.95 -43.59 9.05
C ARG A 17 14.23 -44.16 7.83
N ALA A 18 13.47 -43.33 7.11
CA ALA A 18 12.64 -43.77 6.00
C ALA A 18 13.35 -43.70 4.64
N LEU A 19 14.20 -42.68 4.44
CA LEU A 19 14.73 -42.31 3.12
C LEU A 19 16.26 -42.40 3.05
N GLY A 20 16.97 -42.42 4.18
CA GLY A 20 18.42 -42.23 4.25
C GLY A 20 18.80 -40.79 4.59
N GLU A 21 20.05 -40.60 5.03
CA GLU A 21 20.55 -39.33 5.56
C GLU A 21 20.57 -38.22 4.50
N ASN A 22 21.09 -38.51 3.30
CA ASN A 22 21.22 -37.52 2.23
C ASN A 22 19.85 -37.08 1.70
N GLU A 23 18.94 -38.03 1.51
CA GLU A 23 17.58 -37.82 1.03
C GLU A 23 16.75 -37.03 2.06
N ALA A 24 16.92 -37.31 3.35
CA ALA A 24 16.28 -36.58 4.43
C ALA A 24 16.76 -35.13 4.53
N VAL A 25 18.07 -34.88 4.43
CA VAL A 25 18.62 -33.52 4.39
C VAL A 25 18.05 -32.76 3.20
N THR A 26 18.01 -33.39 2.02
CA THR A 26 17.46 -32.78 0.80
C THR A 26 15.99 -32.41 0.98
N LEU A 27 15.16 -33.30 1.53
CA LEU A 27 13.75 -33.02 1.82
C LEU A 27 13.60 -31.81 2.76
N MET A 28 14.37 -31.78 3.85
CA MET A 28 14.29 -30.70 4.83
C MET A 28 14.72 -29.35 4.25
N GLN A 29 15.65 -29.30 3.29
CA GLN A 29 16.06 -28.07 2.61
C GLN A 29 14.95 -27.45 1.74
N TYR A 30 14.05 -28.27 1.19
CA TYR A 30 12.92 -27.77 0.40
C TYR A 30 11.70 -27.35 1.23
N LEU A 31 11.66 -27.74 2.51
CA LEU A 31 10.54 -27.39 3.38
C LEU A 31 10.69 -25.94 3.89
N PRO A 32 9.62 -25.14 3.83
CA PRO A 32 9.65 -23.78 4.34
C PRO A 32 9.90 -23.78 5.87
N PRO A 33 10.76 -22.89 6.39
CA PRO A 33 11.16 -22.91 7.80
C PRO A 33 9.99 -22.59 8.75
N VAL A 34 9.04 -21.77 8.32
CA VAL A 34 7.89 -21.35 9.13
C VAL A 34 6.71 -22.33 9.06
N GLY A 35 6.74 -23.29 8.13
CA GLY A 35 5.63 -24.18 7.80
C GLY A 35 4.70 -23.59 6.74
N TRP A 36 3.86 -24.44 6.13
CA TRP A 36 3.03 -24.07 4.99
C TRP A 36 1.86 -23.14 5.31
N ALA A 37 1.42 -23.08 6.56
CA ALA A 37 0.35 -22.19 6.98
C ALA A 37 0.74 -20.70 6.91
N ASP A 38 2.03 -20.40 7.06
CA ASP A 38 2.58 -19.04 7.06
C ASP A 38 3.11 -18.63 5.67
N VAL A 39 3.10 -19.55 4.69
CA VAL A 39 3.45 -19.25 3.30
C VAL A 39 2.23 -18.65 2.62
N ALA A 40 2.31 -17.37 2.23
CA ALA A 40 1.24 -16.69 1.51
C ALA A 40 0.87 -17.46 0.23
N THR A 41 -0.41 -17.76 0.06
CA THR A 41 -0.91 -18.39 -1.16
C THR A 41 -0.99 -17.36 -2.29
N LYS A 42 -1.11 -17.84 -3.54
CA LYS A 42 -1.35 -16.95 -4.70
C LYS A 42 -2.61 -16.12 -4.51
N SER A 43 -3.64 -16.67 -3.87
CA SER A 43 -4.90 -15.98 -3.57
C SER A 43 -4.70 -14.86 -2.56
N ASP A 44 -3.89 -15.08 -1.53
CA ASP A 44 -3.57 -14.04 -0.53
C ASP A 44 -2.80 -12.89 -1.18
N LEU A 45 -1.83 -13.21 -2.05
CA LEU A 45 -1.08 -12.20 -2.79
C LEU A 45 -1.99 -11.40 -3.74
N GLU A 46 -2.91 -12.07 -4.43
CA GLU A 46 -3.88 -11.40 -5.32
C GLU A 46 -4.83 -10.49 -4.54
N TYR A 47 -5.30 -10.94 -3.38
CA TYR A 47 -6.11 -10.11 -2.49
C TYR A 47 -5.35 -8.84 -2.06
N HIS A 48 -4.10 -8.99 -1.60
CA HIS A 48 -3.26 -7.85 -1.22
C HIS A 48 -2.94 -6.93 -2.40
N ARG A 49 -2.73 -7.48 -3.60
CA ARG A 49 -2.51 -6.72 -4.84
C ARG A 49 -3.72 -5.85 -5.17
N VAL A 50 -4.92 -6.42 -5.12
CA VAL A 50 -6.17 -5.70 -5.38
C VAL A 50 -6.41 -4.62 -4.32
N ALA A 51 -6.23 -4.93 -3.04
CA ALA A 51 -6.39 -3.98 -1.95
C ALA A 51 -5.41 -2.80 -2.09
N THR A 52 -4.13 -3.08 -2.32
CA THR A 52 -3.09 -2.03 -2.50
C THR A 52 -3.39 -1.16 -3.71
N LYS A 53 -3.80 -1.75 -4.84
CA LYS A 53 -4.17 -1.00 -6.03
C LYS A 53 -5.35 -0.04 -5.75
N SER A 54 -6.39 -0.54 -5.09
CA SER A 54 -7.55 0.28 -4.72
C SER A 54 -7.18 1.43 -3.79
N ASP A 55 -6.28 1.21 -2.84
CA ASP A 55 -5.83 2.25 -1.92
C ASP A 55 -5.01 3.34 -2.63
N VAL A 56 -4.16 2.95 -3.59
CA VAL A 56 -3.42 3.90 -4.43
C VAL A 56 -4.35 4.72 -5.32
N GLU A 57 -5.34 4.08 -5.95
CA GLU A 57 -6.35 4.79 -6.75
C GLU A 57 -7.12 5.80 -5.90
N ARG A 58 -7.58 5.40 -4.72
CA ARG A 58 -8.27 6.30 -3.78
C ARG A 58 -7.38 7.45 -3.31
N LEU A 59 -6.09 7.21 -3.10
CA LEU A 59 -5.15 8.26 -2.73
C LEU A 59 -4.97 9.25 -3.89
N SER A 60 -4.81 8.75 -5.12
CA SER A 60 -4.73 9.56 -6.33
C SER A 60 -5.97 10.44 -6.49
N ASP A 61 -7.17 9.87 -6.38
CA ASP A 61 -8.42 10.62 -6.49
C ASP A 61 -8.54 11.72 -5.42
N ARG A 62 -8.14 11.41 -4.18
CA ARG A 62 -8.11 12.39 -3.09
C ARG A 62 -7.13 13.52 -3.36
N LEU A 63 -5.95 13.21 -3.92
CA LEU A 63 -4.95 14.20 -4.27
C LEU A 63 -5.43 15.09 -5.41
N SER A 64 -5.96 14.52 -6.49
CA SER A 64 -6.56 15.28 -7.59
C SER A 64 -7.67 16.20 -7.09
N ALA A 65 -8.61 15.68 -6.29
CA ALA A 65 -9.68 16.50 -5.71
C ALA A 65 -9.17 17.55 -4.71
N ALA A 66 -8.02 17.34 -4.06
CA ALA A 66 -7.39 18.35 -3.20
C ALA A 66 -6.74 19.45 -4.03
N ILE A 67 -6.07 19.09 -5.13
CA ILE A 67 -5.48 20.02 -6.09
C ILE A 67 -6.57 20.86 -6.75
N ASP A 68 -7.64 20.24 -7.25
CA ASP A 68 -8.77 20.94 -7.87
C ASP A 68 -9.42 21.95 -6.91
N ARG A 69 -9.55 21.57 -5.62
CA ARG A 69 -10.04 22.47 -4.58
C ARG A 69 -9.08 23.63 -4.30
N ALA A 70 -7.77 23.39 -4.32
CA ALA A 70 -6.76 24.43 -4.15
C ALA A 70 -6.73 25.41 -5.33
N GLU A 71 -6.86 24.90 -6.55
CA GLU A 71 -6.93 25.71 -7.77
C GLU A 71 -8.20 26.57 -7.78
N THR A 72 -9.36 25.96 -7.48
CA THR A 72 -10.64 26.68 -7.39
C THR A 72 -10.59 27.79 -6.34
N ARG A 73 -9.90 27.57 -5.21
CA ARG A 73 -9.71 28.59 -4.17
C ARG A 73 -8.81 29.73 -4.63
N THR A 74 -7.75 29.42 -5.36
CA THR A 74 -6.79 30.42 -5.87
C THR A 74 -7.44 31.27 -6.96
N LEU A 75 -8.13 30.65 -7.92
CA LEU A 75 -8.86 31.36 -8.98
C LEU A 75 -9.98 32.24 -8.42
N ARG A 76 -10.74 31.78 -7.42
CA ARG A 76 -11.74 32.62 -6.74
C ARG A 76 -11.10 33.77 -5.97
N GLY A 77 -9.97 33.53 -5.33
CA GLY A 77 -9.21 34.55 -4.61
C GLY A 77 -8.77 35.68 -5.53
N THR A 78 -8.10 35.35 -6.65
CA THR A 78 -7.57 36.36 -7.58
C THR A 78 -8.65 37.18 -8.27
N ILE A 79 -9.76 36.56 -8.67
CA ILE A 79 -10.92 37.28 -9.24
C ILE A 79 -11.50 38.26 -8.21
N GLY A 80 -11.62 37.84 -6.94
CA GLY A 80 -12.08 38.71 -5.86
C GLY A 80 -11.19 39.93 -5.63
N THR A 81 -9.87 39.75 -5.68
CA THR A 81 -8.90 40.85 -5.51
C THR A 81 -8.96 41.85 -6.68
N LEU A 82 -9.09 41.35 -7.91
CA LEU A 82 -9.20 42.21 -9.11
C LEU A 82 -10.49 43.03 -9.10
N LEU A 83 -11.63 42.43 -8.74
CA LEU A 83 -12.92 43.13 -8.65
C LEU A 83 -12.93 44.18 -7.53
N THR A 84 -12.32 43.87 -6.39
CA THR A 84 -12.20 44.82 -5.27
C THR A 84 -11.31 46.00 -5.64
N GLY A 85 -10.17 45.75 -6.31
CA GLY A 85 -9.29 46.81 -6.81
C GLY A 85 -9.97 47.72 -7.84
N MET A 86 -10.76 47.14 -8.75
CA MET A 86 -11.52 47.89 -9.76
C MET A 86 -12.60 48.78 -9.12
N GLY A 87 -13.31 48.28 -8.11
CA GLY A 87 -14.32 49.06 -7.38
C GLY A 87 -13.74 50.26 -6.62
N ILE A 88 -12.56 50.09 -6.00
CA ILE A 88 -11.86 51.19 -5.30
C ILE A 88 -11.41 52.26 -6.31
N ALA A 89 -10.88 51.87 -7.47
CA ALA A 89 -10.46 52.81 -8.51
C ALA A 89 -11.65 53.58 -9.10
N PHE A 90 -12.79 52.92 -9.32
CA PHE A 90 -14.00 53.56 -9.82
C PHE A 90 -14.58 54.56 -8.81
N ALA A 91 -14.60 54.22 -7.51
CA ALA A 91 -15.05 55.12 -6.46
C ALA A 91 -14.16 56.37 -6.34
N ALA A 92 -12.85 56.23 -6.52
CA ALA A 92 -11.91 57.34 -6.52
C ALA A 92 -12.11 58.29 -7.72
N ALA A 93 -12.46 57.76 -8.89
CA ALA A 93 -12.67 58.54 -10.11
C ALA A 93 -13.98 59.34 -10.12
N HIS A 94 -15.00 58.93 -9.35
CA HIS A 94 -16.26 59.67 -9.24
C HIS A 94 -16.15 60.89 -8.29
N PHE A 95 -15.14 60.93 -7.41
CA PHE A 95 -15.01 61.97 -6.37
C PHE A 95 -14.06 63.12 -6.77
N VAL A 96 -13.52 63.09 -7.99
CA VAL A 96 -12.68 64.15 -8.62
C VAL A 96 -13.50 64.87 -9.68
#